data_AF-A0A7K5BWL5-F1
#
_entry.id   AF-A0A7K5BWL5-F1
#
_cell.length_a   1.000
_cell.length_b   1.000
_cell.length_c   1.000
_cell.angle_alpha   90.00
_cell.angle_beta   90.00
_cell.angle_gamma   90.00
#
_symmetry.space_group_name_H-M   'P 1'
#
loop_
_entity.id
_entity.type
_entity.pdbx_description
1 polymer ?
#
loop_
_entity_poly.entity_id
_entity_poly.type
_entity_poly.pdbx_seq_one_letter_code
_entity_poly.pdbx_strand_id
1 'polypeptide(L)'
;DLTLDPDSANHLLILSADLKSVRMGCRKQELPDNPKRFDTNSRVLATAGFKSGRHYWEVEVGPADGWAFGVARESVRRKGLTQFSPEEGIWAVQQNGGRYWAVT
;
A
#
# COMPACT_ATOMS: atom_id res chain seq x y z
N ASP A 1 5.20 13.41 -9.49
CA ASP A 1 6.11 12.44 -8.89
C ASP A 1 5.37 11.70 -7.77
N LEU A 2 5.49 10.38 -7.67
CA LEU A 2 4.69 9.54 -6.78
C LEU A 2 5.40 9.34 -5.44
N THR A 3 4.80 9.78 -4.34
CA THR A 3 5.31 9.61 -2.96
C THR A 3 4.27 8.92 -2.11
N LEU A 4 4.72 8.21 -1.08
CA LEU A 4 3.86 7.51 -0.12
C LEU A 4 3.31 8.47 0.93
N ASP A 5 2.06 8.27 1.34
CA ASP A 5 1.37 9.06 2.37
C ASP A 5 1.57 8.45 3.78
N PRO A 6 2.34 9.10 4.68
CA PRO A 6 2.56 8.63 6.05
C PRO A 6 1.28 8.52 6.88
N ASP A 7 0.26 9.33 6.59
CA ASP A 7 -1.01 9.29 7.32
C ASP A 7 -1.82 8.05 6.96
N SER A 8 -1.61 7.50 5.76
CA SER A 8 -2.27 6.28 5.31
C SER A 8 -1.57 5.01 5.76
N ALA A 9 -0.24 5.06 5.97
CA ALA A 9 0.58 3.88 6.20
C ALA A 9 0.21 3.13 7.48
N ASN A 10 0.09 1.81 7.37
CA ASN A 10 -0.06 0.96 8.54
C ASN A 10 1.12 1.11 9.52
N HIS A 11 0.84 0.97 10.81
CA HIS A 11 1.84 1.13 11.87
C HIS A 11 3.05 0.19 11.77
N LEU A 12 2.95 -0.93 11.05
CA LEU A 12 4.07 -1.84 10.79
C LEU A 12 4.93 -1.41 9.61
N LEU A 13 4.49 -0.50 8.75
CA LEU A 13 5.23 -0.05 7.57
C LEU A 13 6.16 1.10 7.92
N ILE A 14 7.43 0.93 7.60
CA ILE A 14 8.46 1.96 7.79
C ILE A 14 8.75 2.59 6.43
N LEU A 15 8.51 3.89 6.32
CA LEU A 15 8.75 4.69 5.12
C LEU A 15 10.17 5.30 5.16
N SER A 16 10.80 5.45 3.99
CA SER A 16 12.02 6.25 3.84
C SER A 16 11.72 7.75 4.00
N ALA A 17 12.77 8.54 4.30
CA ALA A 17 12.63 9.98 4.50
C ALA A 17 12.13 10.73 3.24
N ASP A 18 12.46 10.22 2.06
CA ASP A 18 12.00 10.75 0.76
C ASP A 18 10.61 10.22 0.33
N LEU A 19 10.01 9.34 1.13
CA LEU A 19 8.70 8.72 0.90
C LEU A 19 8.63 7.92 -0.41
N LYS A 20 9.77 7.39 -0.89
CA LYS A 20 9.87 6.56 -2.10
C LYS A 20 9.97 5.07 -1.83
N SER A 21 10.30 4.68 -0.61
CA SER A 21 10.49 3.29 -0.23
C SER A 21 9.67 2.94 1.00
N VAL A 22 9.26 1.69 1.07
CA VAL A 22 8.56 1.11 2.20
C VAL A 22 9.13 -0.26 2.50
N ARG A 23 9.24 -0.58 3.78
CA ARG A 23 9.59 -1.91 4.26
C ARG A 23 8.71 -2.31 5.43
N MET A 24 8.56 -3.61 5.62
CA MET A 24 7.91 -4.16 6.81
C MET A 24 8.84 -4.01 8.02
N GLY A 25 8.31 -3.48 9.12
CA GLY A 25 8.95 -3.46 10.42
C GLY A 25 8.58 -4.69 11.25
N CYS A 26 9.41 -5.01 12.24
CA CYS A 26 9.14 -6.13 13.17
C CYS A 26 8.23 -5.74 14.34
N ARG A 27 7.97 -4.45 14.54
CA ARG A 27 7.19 -3.91 15.67
C ARG A 27 6.28 -2.80 15.20
N LYS A 28 5.12 -2.70 15.84
CA LYS A 28 4.18 -1.60 15.63
C LYS A 28 4.82 -0.28 16.06
N GLN A 29 4.84 0.71 15.18
CA GLN A 29 5.30 2.06 15.52
C GLN A 29 4.24 2.80 16.34
N GLU A 30 4.68 3.68 17.24
CA GLU A 30 3.81 4.58 18.02
C GLU A 30 3.40 5.79 17.17
N LEU A 31 2.50 5.56 16.20
CA LEU A 31 1.92 6.61 15.37
C LEU A 31 0.48 6.90 15.78
N PRO A 32 0.04 8.17 15.75
CA PRO A 32 -1.34 8.51 16.03
C PRO A 32 -2.26 7.83 15.02
N ASP A 33 -3.38 7.30 15.49
CA ASP A 33 -4.41 6.79 14.61
C ASP A 33 -5.21 7.95 14.01
N ASN A 34 -5.64 7.77 12.76
CA ASN A 34 -6.48 8.72 12.03
C ASN A 34 -7.35 7.96 11.02
N PRO A 35 -8.41 8.57 10.47
CA PRO A 35 -9.32 7.88 9.54
C PRO A 35 -8.66 7.37 8.24
N LYS A 36 -7.55 7.98 7.79
CA LYS A 36 -6.83 7.57 6.56
C LYS A 36 -5.93 6.35 6.77
N ARG A 37 -5.47 6.14 8.01
CA ARG A 37 -4.50 5.10 8.38
C ARG A 37 -5.09 3.70 8.27
N PHE A 38 -4.41 2.81 7.56
CA PHE A 38 -4.71 1.38 7.64
C PHE A 38 -4.33 0.82 9.01
N ASP A 39 -5.28 0.30 9.78
CA ASP A 39 -5.03 -0.20 11.14
C ASP A 39 -4.55 -1.67 11.18
N THR A 40 -5.12 -2.51 10.31
CA THR A 40 -4.90 -3.97 10.30
C THR A 40 -4.13 -4.43 9.07
N ASN A 41 -4.52 -3.97 7.88
CA ASN A 41 -3.85 -4.37 6.64
C ASN A 41 -2.52 -3.63 6.50
N SER A 42 -1.43 -4.33 6.20
CA SER A 42 -0.10 -3.74 5.95
C SER A 42 -0.04 -3.05 4.57
N ARG A 43 -0.72 -1.91 4.45
CA ARG A 43 -0.88 -1.13 3.21
C ARG A 43 -0.51 0.33 3.44
N VAL A 44 -0.16 1.01 2.36
CA VAL A 44 0.08 2.46 2.28
C VAL A 44 -0.39 2.93 0.91
N LEU A 45 -0.92 4.16 0.82
CA LEU A 45 -1.28 4.78 -0.46
C LEU A 45 -0.27 5.86 -0.86
N ALA A 46 -0.33 6.25 -2.12
CA ALA A 46 0.32 7.47 -2.58
C ALA A 46 -0.39 8.73 -2.04
N THR A 47 0.37 9.81 -1.86
CA THR A 47 -0.14 11.13 -1.43
C THR A 47 -1.17 11.71 -2.38
N ALA A 48 -0.97 11.51 -3.70
CA ALA A 48 -1.86 12.01 -4.73
C ALA A 48 -2.59 10.85 -5.42
N GLY A 49 -3.90 11.04 -5.63
CA GLY A 49 -4.72 10.16 -6.46
C GLY A 49 -4.89 10.69 -7.89
N PHE A 50 -5.49 9.88 -8.75
CA PHE A 50 -5.76 10.22 -10.15
C PHE A 50 -7.28 10.22 -10.41
N LYS A 51 -7.76 11.24 -11.14
CA LYS A 51 -9.18 11.35 -11.52
C LYS A 51 -9.44 11.03 -13.00
N SER A 52 -8.43 11.21 -13.86
CA SER A 52 -8.49 10.97 -15.30
C SER A 52 -7.08 10.92 -15.89
N GLY A 53 -6.97 10.54 -17.17
CA GLY A 53 -5.71 10.49 -17.91
C GLY A 53 -5.00 9.13 -17.85
N ARG A 54 -3.78 9.08 -18.38
CA ARG A 54 -2.90 7.90 -18.32
C ARG A 54 -1.69 8.23 -17.47
N HIS A 55 -1.41 7.38 -16.50
CA HIS A 55 -0.32 7.55 -15.53
C HIS A 55 0.53 6.28 -15.51
N TYR A 56 1.81 6.46 -15.25
CA TYR A 56 2.79 5.38 -15.21
C TYR A 56 3.75 5.60 -14.05
N TRP A 57 4.12 4.51 -13.38
CA TRP A 57 5.16 4.49 -12.37
C TRP A 57 5.85 3.13 -12.40
N GLU A 58 7.07 3.10 -11.90
CA GLU A 58 7.87 1.91 -11.71
C GLU A 58 8.02 1.65 -10.21
N VAL A 59 8.08 0.37 -9.83
CA VAL A 59 8.36 -0.06 -8.47
C VAL A 59 9.50 -1.05 -8.54
N GLU A 60 10.62 -0.70 -7.90
CA GLU A 60 11.69 -1.65 -7.68
C GLU A 60 11.27 -2.62 -6.56
N VAL A 61 11.26 -3.92 -6.88
CA VAL A 61 10.96 -4.97 -5.91
C VAL A 61 12.23 -5.72 -5.56
N GLY A 62 12.49 -5.81 -4.25
CA GLY A 62 13.63 -6.54 -3.71
C GLY A 62 13.37 -8.05 -3.54
N PRO A 63 14.32 -8.78 -2.94
CA PRO A 63 14.21 -10.22 -2.69
C PRO A 63 13.23 -10.58 -1.55
N ALA A 64 12.29 -9.71 -1.23
CA ALA A 64 11.36 -9.89 -0.11
C ALA A 64 10.44 -11.11 -0.34
N ASP A 65 10.04 -11.76 0.76
CA ASP A 65 9.20 -12.97 0.73
C ASP A 65 7.79 -12.72 0.14
N GLY A 66 7.35 -11.46 0.12
CA GLY A 66 6.06 -11.04 -0.42
C GLY A 66 6.00 -9.53 -0.68
N TRP A 67 5.33 -9.13 -1.75
CA TRP A 67 5.02 -7.74 -2.06
C TRP A 67 3.75 -7.62 -2.89
N ALA A 68 3.11 -6.46 -2.84
CA ALA A 68 2.02 -6.11 -3.72
C ALA A 68 2.06 -4.62 -4.04
N PHE A 69 1.76 -4.25 -5.28
CA PHE A 69 1.58 -2.86 -5.68
C PHE A 69 0.55 -2.76 -6.80
N GLY A 70 -0.07 -1.58 -6.91
CA GLY A 70 -1.17 -1.35 -7.84
C GLY A 70 -1.93 -0.08 -7.50
N VAL A 71 -3.23 -0.10 -7.74
CA VAL A 71 -4.13 1.02 -7.51
C VAL A 71 -5.27 0.62 -6.58
N ALA A 72 -5.75 1.60 -5.82
CA ALA A 72 -6.95 1.45 -5.01
C ALA A 72 -7.86 2.66 -5.19
N ARG A 73 -9.17 2.47 -5.00
CA ARG A 73 -10.09 3.60 -4.87
C ARG A 73 -9.70 4.45 -3.66
N GLU A 74 -9.90 5.76 -3.76
CA GLU A 74 -9.71 6.67 -2.62
C GLU A 74 -10.53 6.22 -1.39
N SER A 75 -11.74 5.71 -1.66
CA SER A 75 -12.70 5.19 -0.68
C SER A 75 -12.39 3.79 -0.15
N VAL A 76 -11.23 3.20 -0.48
CA VAL A 76 -10.84 1.88 0.03
C VAL A 76 -10.94 1.85 1.56
N ARG A 77 -11.52 0.79 2.11
CA ARG A 77 -11.74 0.67 3.54
C ARG A 77 -10.40 0.65 4.27
N ARG A 78 -10.24 1.57 5.23
CA ARG A 78 -9.00 1.73 6.01
C ARG A 78 -8.96 0.89 7.27
N LYS A 79 -10.13 0.53 7.80
CA LYS A 79 -10.24 -0.11 9.11
C LYS A 79 -10.64 -1.58 9.01
N GLY A 80 -10.02 -2.42 9.85
CA GLY A 80 -10.24 -3.86 9.92
C GLY A 80 -9.53 -4.66 8.82
N LEU A 81 -9.62 -5.98 8.93
CA LEU A 81 -9.11 -6.89 7.91
C LEU A 81 -10.04 -6.86 6.71
N THR A 82 -9.49 -6.66 5.51
CA THR A 82 -10.28 -6.65 4.28
C THR A 82 -9.62 -7.52 3.24
N GLN A 83 -10.45 -8.11 2.37
CA GLN A 83 -9.94 -8.85 1.23
C GLN A 83 -9.11 -7.93 0.33
N PHE A 84 -8.15 -8.53 -0.35
CA PHE A 84 -7.32 -7.87 -1.34
C PHE A 84 -7.91 -8.18 -2.71
N SER A 85 -8.97 -7.46 -3.07
CA SER A 85 -9.80 -7.75 -4.24
C SER A 85 -10.44 -6.50 -4.88
N PRO A 86 -10.93 -6.60 -6.13
CA PRO A 86 -11.63 -5.52 -6.82
C PRO A 86 -12.91 -5.06 -6.13
N GLU A 87 -13.62 -5.95 -5.43
CA GLU A 87 -14.84 -5.63 -4.68
C GLU A 87 -14.55 -4.65 -3.53
N GLU A 88 -13.37 -4.77 -2.92
CA GLU A 88 -12.84 -3.81 -1.94
C GLU A 88 -12.18 -2.58 -2.60
N GLY A 89 -12.23 -2.50 -3.94
CA GLY A 89 -11.71 -1.39 -4.73
C GLY A 89 -10.20 -1.41 -4.92
N ILE A 90 -9.59 -2.59 -4.98
CA ILE A 90 -8.15 -2.79 -5.14
C ILE A 90 -7.85 -3.56 -6.42
N TRP A 91 -6.92 -3.06 -7.23
CA TRP A 91 -6.37 -3.75 -8.40
C TRP A 91 -4.85 -3.75 -8.30
N ALA A 92 -4.23 -4.92 -8.31
CA ALA A 92 -2.81 -5.04 -8.01
C ALA A 92 -2.17 -6.27 -8.66
N VAL A 93 -0.85 -6.24 -8.70
CA VAL A 93 -0.03 -7.44 -8.87
C VAL A 93 0.61 -7.73 -7.53
N GLN A 94 0.68 -9.01 -7.18
CA GLN A 94 1.34 -9.45 -5.96
C GLN A 94 2.25 -10.65 -6.21
N GLN A 95 3.29 -10.73 -5.40
CA GLN A 95 4.12 -11.90 -5.22
C GLN A 95 4.03 -12.35 -3.77
N ASN A 96 3.98 -13.66 -3.56
CA ASN A 96 4.07 -14.28 -2.24
C ASN A 96 4.69 -15.67 -2.38
N GLY A 97 5.82 -15.91 -1.70
CA GLY A 97 6.48 -17.22 -1.71
C GLY A 97 6.89 -17.69 -3.11
N GLY A 98 7.35 -16.77 -3.96
CA GLY A 98 7.83 -17.05 -5.33
C GLY A 98 6.74 -17.17 -6.39
N ARG A 99 5.46 -17.10 -6.01
CA ARG A 99 4.33 -17.16 -6.93
C ARG A 99 3.76 -15.77 -7.16
N TYR A 100 3.19 -15.57 -8.35
CA TYR A 100 2.66 -14.28 -8.81
C TYR A 100 1.17 -14.38 -9.08
N TRP A 101 0.43 -13.34 -8.72
CA TRP A 101 -1.01 -13.24 -8.96
C TRP A 101 -1.41 -11.85 -9.39
N ALA A 102 -2.45 -11.79 -10.22
CA ALA A 102 -3.18 -10.57 -10.51
C ALA A 102 -4.41 -10.51 -9.62
N VAL A 103 -4.70 -9.32 -9.11
CA VAL A 103 -5.92 -8.96 -8.37
C VAL A 103 -6.71 -8.06 -9.29
N THR A 104 -7.70 -8.64 -9.97
CA THR A 104 -8.41 -8.02 -11.10
C THR A 104 -9.88 -8.29 -11.08
#